data_AF-A0A369JVR9-F1
#
_entry.id   AF-A0A369JVR9-F1
#
_cell.length_a   1.000
_cell.length_b   1.000
_cell.length_c   1.000
_cell.angle_alpha   90.00
_cell.angle_beta   90.00
_cell.angle_gamma   90.00
#
_symmetry.space_group_name_H-M   'P 1'
#
loop_
_entity.id
_entity.type
_entity.pdbx_description
1 polymer ?
#
loop_
_entity_poly.entity_id
_entity_poly.type
_entity_poly.pdbx_seq_one_letter_code
_entity_poly.pdbx_strand_id
1 'polypeptide(L)'
;MSTSPQLKTGIYTIVNKHTGQAVGRARAEDRSALPRRIVALPAGATNDEGSQWVIKAKDGKYELSVLGASTFAQDQLVFGDLFGDQVEQWKIEAQTHLGENTYTIVQSFGIGGWVLEGDDATTQVACRGLIVGHSHPPFFPANQLWVITPVAA
;
A
#
# COMPACT_ATOMS: atom_id res chain seq x y z
N MET A 1 7.71 11.82 22.63
CA MET A 1 7.07 11.57 21.33
C MET A 1 7.46 10.16 20.92
N SER A 2 6.51 9.23 20.90
CA SER A 2 6.80 7.85 20.49
C SER A 2 6.96 7.83 18.98
N THR A 3 8.18 7.69 18.48
CA THR A 3 8.46 7.46 17.07
C THR A 3 8.02 6.03 16.74
N SER A 4 6.92 5.89 16.01
CA SER A 4 6.51 4.60 15.43
C SER A 4 7.67 3.99 14.64
N PRO A 5 7.87 2.66 14.69
CA PRO A 5 8.94 2.00 13.95
C PRO A 5 8.83 2.33 12.46
N GLN A 6 9.87 2.96 11.92
CA GLN A 6 9.95 3.34 10.51
C GLN A 6 10.46 2.16 9.67
N LEU A 7 9.90 2.01 8.47
CA LEU A 7 10.41 1.05 7.50
C LEU A 7 11.72 1.56 6.89
N LYS A 8 12.65 0.65 6.61
CA LYS A 8 13.87 0.96 5.87
C LYS A 8 13.59 0.90 4.37
N THR A 9 14.46 1.50 3.57
CA THR A 9 14.45 1.26 2.12
C THR A 9 14.72 -0.21 1.85
N GLY A 10 13.91 -0.86 1.00
CA GLY A 10 14.03 -2.27 0.71
C GLY A 10 12.91 -2.82 -0.16
N ILE A 11 12.90 -4.14 -0.31
CA ILE A 11 11.87 -4.89 -1.03
C ILE A 11 10.93 -5.53 -0.01
N TYR A 12 9.62 -5.34 -0.20
CA TYR A 12 8.59 -5.75 0.74
C TYR A 12 7.42 -6.44 0.01
N THR A 13 6.64 -7.21 0.75
CA THR A 13 5.26 -7.55 0.39
C THR A 13 4.32 -6.64 1.16
N ILE A 14 3.17 -6.32 0.57
CA ILE A 14 2.09 -5.55 1.20
C ILE A 14 0.83 -6.41 1.11
N VAL A 15 0.29 -6.79 2.26
CA VAL A 15 -0.87 -7.69 2.38
C VAL A 15 -2.00 -6.98 3.11
N ASN A 16 -3.21 -7.02 2.56
CA ASN A 16 -4.37 -6.48 3.24
C ASN A 16 -4.76 -7.37 4.44
N LYS A 17 -4.96 -6.76 5.61
CA LYS A 17 -5.24 -7.53 6.83
C LYS A 17 -6.64 -8.14 6.86
N HIS A 18 -7.62 -7.57 6.15
CA HIS A 18 -8.98 -8.11 6.10
C HIS A 18 -9.05 -9.36 5.23
N THR A 19 -8.50 -9.30 4.01
CA THR A 19 -8.64 -10.36 3.01
C THR A 19 -7.47 -11.35 3.02
N GLY A 20 -6.32 -10.98 3.59
CA GLY A 20 -5.09 -11.75 3.50
C GLY A 20 -4.46 -11.75 2.10
N GLN A 21 -4.98 -10.97 1.16
CA GLN A 21 -4.45 -10.87 -0.20
C GLN A 21 -3.30 -9.88 -0.26
N ALA A 22 -2.26 -10.24 -1.00
CA ALA A 22 -1.24 -9.28 -1.43
C ALA A 22 -1.87 -8.24 -2.35
N VAL A 23 -1.32 -7.03 -2.36
CA VAL A 23 -1.64 -6.00 -3.35
C VAL A 23 -0.45 -5.69 -4.23
N GLY A 24 -0.72 -5.23 -5.45
CA GLY A 24 0.32 -4.98 -6.42
C GLY A 24 -0.24 -4.76 -7.81
N ARG A 25 0.51 -5.21 -8.83
CA ARG A 25 0.09 -5.16 -10.23
C ARG A 25 -0.20 -6.56 -10.75
N ALA A 26 -1.24 -6.68 -11.56
CA ALA A 26 -1.64 -7.95 -12.15
C ALA A 26 -0.57 -8.44 -13.15
N ARG A 27 -0.41 -9.77 -13.26
CA ARG A 27 0.55 -10.38 -14.19
C ARG A 27 0.27 -10.04 -15.66
N ALA A 28 -1.00 -9.92 -16.01
CA ALA A 28 -1.45 -9.54 -17.34
C ALA A 28 -2.15 -8.18 -17.26
N GLU A 29 -1.60 -7.22 -17.99
CA GLU A 29 -2.16 -5.88 -18.17
C GLU A 29 -2.29 -5.58 -19.66
N ASP A 30 -3.15 -4.64 -20.02
CA ASP A 30 -3.19 -4.13 -21.39
C ASP A 30 -1.87 -3.40 -21.75
N ARG A 31 -1.65 -3.13 -23.03
CA ARG A 31 -0.43 -2.46 -23.52
C ARG A 31 -0.60 -0.94 -23.69
N SER A 32 -1.63 -0.34 -23.10
CA SER A 32 -1.83 1.11 -23.17
C SER A 32 -0.78 1.87 -22.36
N ALA A 33 -0.67 3.17 -22.58
CA ALA A 33 0.16 4.07 -21.78
C ALA A 33 -0.59 4.62 -20.54
N LEU A 34 -1.73 4.03 -20.18
CA LEU A 34 -2.52 4.50 -19.05
C LEU A 34 -1.88 4.11 -17.71
N PRO A 35 -2.11 4.89 -16.64
CA PRO A 35 -1.72 4.51 -15.29
C PRO A 35 -2.19 3.10 -14.94
N ARG A 36 -1.33 2.32 -14.28
CA ARG A 36 -1.62 0.92 -13.96
C ARG A 36 -2.35 0.82 -12.64
N ARG A 37 -3.39 0.00 -12.59
CA ARG A 37 -4.19 -0.19 -11.38
C ARG A 37 -3.37 -0.94 -10.33
N ILE A 38 -3.41 -0.49 -9.08
CA ILE A 38 -2.92 -1.27 -7.95
C ILE A 38 -4.08 -2.09 -7.40
N VAL A 39 -3.99 -3.41 -7.47
CA VAL A 39 -5.11 -4.31 -7.19
C VAL A 39 -4.76 -5.37 -6.15
N ALA A 40 -5.78 -5.93 -5.50
CA ALA A 40 -5.68 -7.21 -4.80
C ALA A 40 -5.30 -8.32 -5.79
N LEU A 41 -4.34 -9.14 -5.38
CA LEU A 41 -3.83 -10.25 -6.16
C LEU A 41 -4.49 -11.56 -5.71
N PRO A 42 -4.53 -12.59 -6.57
CA PRO A 42 -4.98 -13.92 -6.19
C PRO A 42 -4.23 -14.45 -4.96
N ALA A 43 -4.88 -15.33 -4.20
CA ALA A 43 -4.26 -15.96 -3.04
C ALA A 43 -2.95 -16.70 -3.44
N GLY A 44 -1.91 -16.55 -2.62
CA GLY A 44 -0.59 -17.15 -2.88
C GLY A 44 0.32 -16.34 -3.82
N ALA A 45 -0.11 -15.20 -4.34
CA ALA A 45 0.67 -14.36 -5.25
C ALA A 45 1.83 -13.57 -4.57
N THR A 46 2.11 -13.76 -3.28
CA THR A 46 3.17 -13.04 -2.54
C THR A 46 4.59 -13.31 -3.06
N ASN A 47 4.77 -14.33 -3.90
CA ASN A 47 6.04 -14.65 -4.53
C ASN A 47 6.14 -14.11 -5.96
N ASP A 48 5.06 -13.52 -6.49
CA ASP A 48 5.05 -12.96 -7.83
C ASP A 48 5.75 -11.60 -7.83
N GLU A 49 6.48 -11.28 -8.91
CA GLU A 49 7.12 -9.98 -9.10
C GLU A 49 6.12 -8.82 -8.96
N GLY A 50 4.87 -9.06 -9.39
CA GLY A 50 3.76 -8.11 -9.26
C GLY A 50 3.35 -7.79 -7.82
N SER A 51 3.80 -8.56 -6.82
CA SER A 51 3.54 -8.34 -5.40
C SER A 51 4.75 -7.78 -4.63
N GLN A 52 5.90 -7.64 -5.29
CA GLN A 52 7.13 -7.16 -4.68
C GLN A 52 7.23 -5.64 -4.82
N TRP A 53 7.21 -4.97 -3.68
CA TRP A 53 7.23 -3.52 -3.57
C TRP A 53 8.61 -3.03 -3.24
N VAL A 54 9.13 -2.10 -4.04
CA VAL A 54 10.28 -1.29 -3.64
C VAL A 54 9.75 -0.10 -2.85
N ILE A 55 10.02 -0.10 -1.54
CA ILE A 55 9.72 1.01 -0.64
C ILE A 55 11.01 1.79 -0.44
N LYS A 56 11.03 3.07 -0.82
CA LYS A 56 12.16 3.98 -0.58
C LYS A 56 11.80 4.97 0.52
N ALA A 57 12.54 4.95 1.61
CA ALA A 57 12.39 5.89 2.71
C ALA A 57 13.23 7.16 2.47
N LYS A 58 12.62 8.34 2.64
CA LYS A 58 13.29 9.64 2.58
C LYS A 58 12.58 10.62 3.51
N ASP A 59 13.32 11.20 4.46
CA ASP A 59 12.84 12.24 5.38
C ASP A 59 11.51 11.91 6.09
N GLY A 60 11.36 10.64 6.53
CA GLY A 60 10.15 10.16 7.22
C GLY A 60 8.94 9.90 6.31
N LYS A 61 9.12 9.97 5.00
CA LYS A 61 8.12 9.65 3.97
C LYS A 61 8.63 8.53 3.08
N TYR A 62 7.73 8.00 2.26
CA TYR A 62 7.97 6.83 1.44
C TYR A 62 7.50 7.03 0.01
N GLU A 63 8.31 6.55 -0.93
CA GLU A 63 7.89 6.27 -2.30
C GLU A 63 7.66 4.77 -2.41
N LEU A 64 6.47 4.36 -2.83
CA LEU A 64 6.10 2.97 -3.00
C LEU A 64 5.99 2.70 -4.49
N SER A 65 6.76 1.73 -4.98
CA SER A 65 6.76 1.34 -6.39
C SER A 65 6.67 -0.16 -6.56
N VAL A 66 6.03 -0.59 -7.64
CA VAL A 66 5.88 -2.01 -7.99
C VAL A 66 6.05 -2.17 -9.50
N LEU A 67 6.87 -3.15 -9.91
CA LEU A 67 7.28 -3.34 -11.30
C LEU A 67 7.78 -2.02 -11.95
N GLY A 68 8.59 -1.26 -11.21
CA GLY A 68 9.20 0.00 -11.65
C GLY A 68 8.29 1.23 -11.69
N ALA A 69 6.98 1.08 -11.41
CA ALA A 69 6.02 2.17 -11.45
C ALA A 69 5.77 2.72 -10.03
N SER A 70 6.04 4.01 -9.82
CA SER A 70 5.78 4.67 -8.53
C SER A 70 4.29 4.98 -8.37
N THR A 71 3.79 4.80 -7.16
CA THR A 71 2.35 4.94 -6.91
C THR A 71 1.91 6.36 -6.67
N PHE A 72 0.70 6.68 -7.08
CA PHE A 72 0.02 7.94 -6.84
C PHE A 72 -1.49 7.72 -6.68
N ALA A 73 -2.17 8.74 -6.14
CA ALA A 73 -3.62 8.74 -6.02
C ALA A 73 -4.25 9.56 -7.16
N GLN A 74 -5.28 9.01 -7.81
CA GLN A 74 -6.09 9.71 -8.80
C GLN A 74 -7.53 9.21 -8.71
N ASP A 75 -8.51 10.12 -8.80
CA ASP A 75 -9.93 9.78 -8.79
C ASP A 75 -10.33 8.82 -7.63
N GLN A 76 -9.69 9.03 -6.47
CA GLN A 76 -9.87 8.24 -5.24
C GLN A 76 -9.45 6.77 -5.35
N LEU A 77 -8.57 6.45 -6.29
CA LEU A 77 -7.97 5.14 -6.49
C LEU A 77 -6.44 5.26 -6.48
N VAL A 78 -5.77 4.15 -6.21
CA VAL A 78 -4.30 4.07 -6.28
C VAL A 78 -3.89 3.48 -7.61
N PHE A 79 -2.94 4.16 -8.27
CA PHE A 79 -2.34 3.76 -9.53
C PHE A 79 -0.82 3.75 -9.43
N GLY A 80 -0.16 3.00 -10.32
CA GLY A 80 1.25 3.10 -10.62
C GLY A 80 1.46 3.94 -11.87
N ASP A 81 2.36 4.91 -11.80
CA ASP A 81 2.79 5.74 -12.92
C ASP A 81 3.94 5.07 -13.68
N LEU A 82 3.73 4.83 -14.97
CA LEU A 82 4.72 4.22 -15.86
C LEU A 82 5.80 5.19 -16.34
N PHE A 83 5.53 6.49 -16.33
CA PHE A 83 6.44 7.51 -16.85
C PHE A 83 7.22 8.22 -15.75
N GLY A 84 6.71 8.18 -14.52
CA GLY A 84 7.36 8.79 -13.34
C GLY A 84 7.18 10.31 -13.25
N ASP A 85 6.16 10.84 -13.94
CA ASP A 85 5.78 12.24 -13.91
C ASP A 85 4.96 12.59 -12.65
N GLN A 86 4.32 11.58 -12.05
CA GLN A 86 3.54 11.66 -10.81
C GLN A 86 4.34 11.08 -9.65
N VAL A 87 4.80 11.93 -8.75
CA VAL A 87 5.50 11.51 -7.53
C VAL A 87 4.64 11.83 -6.31
N GLU A 88 3.88 10.84 -5.86
CA GLU A 88 3.19 10.91 -4.56
C GLU A 88 4.13 10.43 -3.45
N GLN A 89 4.07 11.10 -2.31
CA GLN A 89 4.78 10.67 -1.11
C GLN A 89 3.79 10.13 -0.10
N TRP A 90 4.08 8.97 0.46
CA TRP A 90 3.23 8.32 1.44
C TRP A 90 3.85 8.39 2.85
N LYS A 91 3.01 8.45 3.86
CA LYS A 91 3.37 8.12 5.24
C LYS A 91 2.93 6.69 5.51
N ILE A 92 3.84 5.89 6.05
CA ILE A 92 3.56 4.54 6.52
C ILE A 92 3.65 4.60 8.04
N GLU A 93 2.53 4.43 8.72
CA GLU A 93 2.41 4.62 10.16
C GLU A 93 2.14 3.27 10.84
N ALA A 94 3.01 2.89 11.76
CA ALA A 94 2.88 1.61 12.46
C ALA A 94 1.68 1.62 13.42
N GLN A 95 0.90 0.55 13.37
CA GLN A 95 -0.24 0.26 14.24
C GLN A 95 0.11 -0.97 15.10
N THR A 96 1.14 -0.85 15.93
CA THR A 96 1.74 -1.98 16.67
C THR A 96 0.78 -2.66 17.64
N HIS A 97 -0.21 -1.92 18.16
CA HIS A 97 -1.30 -2.47 18.99
C HIS A 97 -2.30 -3.31 18.20
N LEU A 98 -2.28 -3.24 16.87
CA LEU A 98 -3.14 -4.01 15.98
C LEU A 98 -2.41 -5.19 15.34
N GLY A 99 -1.16 -5.49 15.72
CA GLY A 99 -0.46 -6.68 15.25
C GLY A 99 0.96 -6.36 14.77
N GLU A 100 1.73 -7.44 14.58
CA GLU A 100 3.08 -7.34 14.06
C GLU A 100 3.06 -6.82 12.61
N ASN A 101 4.05 -6.00 12.24
CA ASN A 101 4.23 -5.47 10.89
C ASN A 101 2.96 -4.83 10.30
N THR A 102 2.09 -4.30 11.15
CA THR A 102 0.79 -3.75 10.75
C THR A 102 0.89 -2.23 10.64
N TYR A 103 0.43 -1.69 9.50
CA TYR A 103 0.57 -0.28 9.15
C TYR A 103 -0.70 0.28 8.51
N THR A 104 -0.87 1.59 8.61
CA THR A 104 -1.69 2.39 7.69
C THR A 104 -0.79 3.04 6.65
N ILE A 105 -1.30 3.23 5.43
CA ILE A 105 -0.60 3.94 4.33
C ILE A 105 -1.46 5.13 3.95
N VAL A 106 -0.95 6.35 4.16
CA VAL A 106 -1.68 7.61 3.91
C VAL A 106 -0.86 8.58 3.07
N GLN A 107 -1.50 9.44 2.30
CA GLN A 107 -0.83 10.50 1.56
C GLN A 107 -0.07 11.42 2.53
N SER A 108 1.11 11.90 2.13
CA SER A 108 1.91 12.81 2.97
C SER A 108 1.32 14.22 3.00
N PHE A 109 0.75 14.65 1.87
CA PHE A 109 0.22 16.00 1.66
C PHE A 109 -1.30 16.01 1.41
N GLY A 110 -1.94 14.84 1.41
CA GLY A 110 -3.38 14.66 1.23
C GLY A 110 -4.08 14.10 2.46
N ILE A 111 -5.39 13.85 2.33
CA ILE A 111 -6.22 13.22 3.37
C ILE A 111 -6.54 11.75 3.06
N GLY A 112 -6.12 11.25 1.91
CA GLY A 112 -6.39 9.89 1.46
C GLY A 112 -5.43 8.88 2.06
N GLY A 113 -5.91 7.64 2.22
CA GLY A 113 -5.15 6.48 2.60
C GLY A 113 -5.66 5.24 1.89
N TRP A 114 -4.82 4.21 1.86
CA TRP A 114 -5.09 2.99 1.13
C TRP A 114 -6.18 2.17 1.83
N VAL A 115 -7.23 1.84 1.07
CA VAL A 115 -8.35 1.02 1.53
C VAL A 115 -8.64 -0.06 0.48
N LEU A 116 -8.82 -1.30 0.91
CA LEU A 116 -9.32 -2.36 0.04
C LEU A 116 -10.82 -2.57 0.29
N GLU A 117 -11.67 -2.06 -0.59
CA GLU A 117 -13.13 -2.03 -0.36
C GLU A 117 -13.84 -3.36 -0.70
N GLY A 118 -13.20 -4.24 -1.48
CA GLY A 118 -13.72 -5.54 -1.90
C GLY A 118 -12.75 -6.69 -1.61
N ASP A 119 -13.24 -7.91 -1.68
CA ASP A 119 -12.52 -9.17 -1.38
C ASP A 119 -12.15 -9.99 -2.63
N ASP A 120 -12.66 -9.59 -3.79
CA ASP A 120 -12.31 -10.20 -5.07
C ASP A 120 -10.86 -9.90 -5.46
N ALA A 121 -10.18 -10.91 -5.97
CA ALA A 121 -8.95 -10.70 -6.72
C ALA A 121 -9.26 -9.75 -7.89
N THR A 122 -8.38 -8.77 -8.13
CA THR A 122 -8.53 -7.61 -9.04
C THR A 122 -9.27 -6.39 -8.48
N THR A 123 -9.79 -6.44 -7.25
CA THR A 123 -10.29 -5.23 -6.57
C THR A 123 -9.17 -4.19 -6.51
N GLN A 124 -9.41 -2.99 -7.03
CA GLN A 124 -8.42 -1.91 -6.97
C GLN A 124 -8.38 -1.28 -5.59
N VAL A 125 -7.16 -0.96 -5.12
CA VAL A 125 -6.96 -0.22 -3.88
C VAL A 125 -7.50 1.19 -4.06
N ALA A 126 -8.42 1.58 -3.17
CA ALA A 126 -8.96 2.92 -3.08
C ALA A 126 -8.04 3.84 -2.27
N CYS A 127 -8.12 5.14 -2.52
CA CYS A 127 -7.47 6.19 -1.74
C CYS A 127 -8.55 7.08 -1.10
N ARG A 128 -8.87 6.84 0.18
CA ARG A 128 -9.99 7.46 0.91
C ARG A 128 -9.55 8.04 2.25
N GLY A 129 -10.34 8.95 2.81
CA GLY A 129 -10.18 9.30 4.23
C GLY A 129 -10.33 8.05 5.10
N LEU A 130 -9.34 7.78 5.95
CA LEU A 130 -9.38 6.62 6.84
C LEU A 130 -10.47 6.79 7.90
N ILE A 131 -11.15 5.69 8.22
CA ILE A 131 -12.11 5.64 9.32
C ILE A 131 -11.33 5.30 10.59
N VAL A 132 -11.42 6.18 11.59
CA VAL A 132 -10.69 6.04 12.85
C VAL A 132 -11.69 5.91 13.99
N GLY A 133 -11.60 4.81 14.74
CA GLY A 133 -12.42 4.56 15.92
C GLY A 133 -12.02 5.43 17.11
N HIS A 134 -12.99 5.82 17.92
CA HIS A 134 -12.82 6.70 19.07
C HIS A 134 -12.30 5.94 20.32
N SER A 135 -11.12 5.32 20.21
CA SER A 135 -10.44 4.60 21.29
C SER A 135 -9.00 5.08 21.50
N HIS A 136 -8.38 4.69 22.62
CA HIS A 136 -6.96 4.92 22.86
C HIS A 136 -6.25 3.59 23.22
N PRO A 137 -5.36 3.06 22.35
CA PRO A 137 -5.01 3.56 21.02
C PRO A 137 -6.18 3.46 20.01
N PRO A 138 -6.14 4.21 18.90
CA PRO A 138 -7.22 4.24 17.92
C PRO A 138 -7.42 2.89 17.23
N PHE A 139 -8.67 2.55 16.94
CA PHE A 139 -9.01 1.39 16.12
C PHE A 139 -9.09 1.80 14.65
N PHE A 140 -8.61 0.92 13.76
CA PHE A 140 -8.81 1.04 12.31
C PHE A 140 -9.49 -0.22 11.79
N PRO A 141 -10.48 -0.11 10.90
CA PRO A 141 -11.03 -1.26 10.20
C PRO A 141 -9.94 -2.07 9.47
N ALA A 142 -10.06 -3.40 9.47
CA ALA A 142 -9.02 -4.28 8.95
C ALA A 142 -8.72 -4.06 7.45
N ASN A 143 -9.68 -3.55 6.69
CA ASN A 143 -9.51 -3.25 5.27
C ASN A 143 -8.66 -1.99 5.00
N GLN A 144 -8.30 -1.23 6.05
CA GLN A 144 -7.40 -0.07 6.02
C GLN A 144 -6.02 -0.39 6.62
N LEU A 145 -5.83 -1.65 7.05
CA LEU A 145 -4.61 -2.13 7.68
C LEU A 145 -3.84 -3.02 6.72
N TRP A 146 -2.54 -2.78 6.67
CA TRP A 146 -1.62 -3.41 5.73
C TRP A 146 -0.49 -4.06 6.50
N VAL A 147 -0.30 -5.36 6.28
CA VAL A 147 0.86 -6.10 6.80
C VAL A 147 2.00 -5.92 5.80
N ILE A 148 3.10 -5.30 6.24
CA ILE A 148 4.25 -4.97 5.37
C ILE A 148 5.47 -5.75 5.86
N THR A 149 5.93 -6.72 5.07
CA THR A 149 6.99 -7.65 5.48
C THR A 149 8.14 -7.62 4.47
N PRO A 150 9.42 -7.52 4.93
CA PRO A 150 10.56 -7.60 4.03
C PRO A 150 10.56 -8.90 3.23
N VAL A 151 10.86 -8.83 1.94
CA VAL A 151 11.23 -10.03 1.17
C VAL A 151 12.67 -10.38 1.58
N ALA A 152 12.87 -11.55 2.15
CA ALA A 152 14.22 -12.02 2.49
C ALA A 152 15.08 -12.08 1.22
N ALA A 153 16.27 -11.47 1.27
CA ALA A 153 17.29 -11.60 0.22
C ALA A 153 17.95 -12.97 0.26
#